data_AF-A0A850JDM9-F1
#
_entry.id   AF-A0A850JDM9-F1
#
_cell.length_a   1.000
_cell.length_b   1.000
_cell.length_c   1.000
_cell.angle_alpha   90.00
_cell.angle_beta   90.00
_cell.angle_gamma   90.00
#
_symmetry.space_group_name_H-M   'P 1'
#
loop_
_entity.id
_entity.type
_entity.pdbx_description
1 polymer ?
#
loop_
_entity_poly.entity_id
_entity_poly.type
_entity_poly.pdbx_seq_one_letter_code
_entity_poly.pdbx_strand_id
1 'polypeptide(L)'
;MGAVPHESSGEEPAATGFEERLRSLAELLHEAEEAPRPADEPGGNVYSLGRARKVSVSLPEGLTTAVQRRVGKGEFSRYVTEAVARQLELDLLAELSELLEAEHGPVPEEYVTEAGDAWPDGE
;
A
#
# COMPACT_ATOMS: atom_id res chain seq x y z
N MET A 1 51.33 -7.89 9.97
CA MET A 1 49.88 -8.03 10.20
C MET A 1 49.20 -7.79 8.85
N GLY A 2 48.81 -8.89 8.19
CA GLY A 2 48.24 -8.85 6.85
C GLY A 2 46.76 -8.48 6.91
N ALA A 3 46.36 -7.57 6.02
CA ALA A 3 44.96 -7.36 5.70
C ALA A 3 44.42 -8.64 5.05
N VAL A 4 43.33 -9.16 5.60
CA VAL A 4 42.55 -10.25 4.99
C VAL A 4 41.72 -9.66 3.84
N PRO A 5 41.85 -10.17 2.61
CA PRO A 5 40.94 -9.83 1.53
C PRO A 5 39.67 -10.67 1.67
N HIS A 6 38.51 -10.03 1.73
CA HIS A 6 37.25 -10.70 1.46
C HIS A 6 36.86 -10.42 0.01
N GLU A 7 37.38 -11.25 -0.91
CA GLU A 7 36.76 -11.42 -2.22
C GLU A 7 35.86 -12.66 -2.17
N SER A 8 34.56 -12.37 -2.31
CA SER A 8 33.51 -13.08 -3.07
C SER A 8 33.67 -14.58 -3.32
N SER A 9 32.67 -15.37 -2.87
CA SER A 9 32.12 -16.45 -3.70
C SER A 9 30.80 -17.00 -3.17
N GLY A 10 29.74 -16.78 -3.95
CA GLY A 10 28.72 -17.77 -4.33
C GLY A 10 27.72 -18.23 -3.27
N GLU A 11 26.50 -17.68 -3.32
CA GLU A 11 25.27 -18.38 -3.75
C GLU A 11 24.10 -17.37 -3.70
N GLU A 12 23.78 -16.70 -4.81
CA GLU A 12 22.56 -15.87 -4.91
C GLU A 12 21.48 -16.63 -5.71
N PRO A 13 20.56 -17.35 -5.03
CA PRO A 13 19.27 -17.64 -5.62
C PRO A 13 18.11 -17.36 -4.63
N ALA A 14 18.15 -16.22 -3.93
CA ALA A 14 17.00 -15.72 -3.15
C ALA A 14 16.44 -14.39 -3.70
N ALA A 15 17.29 -13.53 -4.26
CA ALA A 15 16.92 -12.21 -4.76
C ALA A 15 15.85 -12.23 -5.88
N THR A 16 15.76 -13.29 -6.67
CA THR A 16 14.81 -13.37 -7.79
C THR A 16 13.34 -13.30 -7.33
N GLY A 17 13.03 -13.82 -6.14
CA GLY A 17 11.65 -13.81 -5.61
C GLY A 17 11.24 -12.47 -5.00
N PHE A 18 12.18 -11.78 -4.33
CA PHE A 18 11.95 -10.49 -3.71
C PHE A 18 11.77 -9.39 -4.75
N GLU A 19 12.72 -9.24 -5.68
CA GLU A 19 12.66 -8.18 -6.70
C GLU A 19 11.45 -8.34 -7.63
N GLU A 20 11.08 -9.58 -7.95
CA GLU A 20 9.91 -9.87 -8.77
C GLU A 20 8.61 -9.57 -8.02
N ARG A 21 8.53 -9.88 -6.73
CA ARG A 21 7.39 -9.48 -5.88
C ARG A 21 7.30 -7.97 -5.69
N LEU A 22 8.41 -7.28 -5.46
CA LEU A 22 8.43 -5.82 -5.39
C LEU A 22 8.00 -5.18 -6.70
N ARG A 23 8.48 -5.69 -7.83
CA ARG A 23 8.03 -5.23 -9.16
C ARG A 23 6.53 -5.45 -9.33
N SER A 24 6.01 -6.61 -8.93
CA SER A 24 4.59 -6.91 -8.98
C SER A 24 3.76 -5.98 -8.09
N LEU A 25 4.21 -5.66 -6.87
CA LEU A 25 3.58 -4.68 -5.99
C LEU A 25 3.60 -3.28 -6.60
N ALA A 26 4.73 -2.88 -7.19
CA ALA A 26 4.87 -1.59 -7.85
C ALA A 26 3.95 -1.47 -9.08
N GLU A 27 3.79 -2.53 -9.87
CA GLU A 27 2.85 -2.58 -11.00
C GLU A 27 1.39 -2.46 -10.54
N LEU A 28 1.00 -3.15 -9.45
CA LEU A 28 -0.35 -3.02 -8.87
C LEU A 28 -0.66 -1.60 -8.43
N LEU A 29 0.32 -0.89 -7.86
CA LEU A 29 0.19 0.50 -7.44
C LEU A 29 0.18 1.47 -8.64
N HIS A 30 0.94 1.18 -9.70
CA HIS A 30 1.00 2.03 -10.90
C HIS A 30 -0.26 1.93 -11.77
N GLU A 31 -0.82 0.74 -11.94
CA GLU A 31 -2.09 0.51 -12.67
C GLU A 31 -3.25 1.32 -12.06
N ALA A 32 -3.20 1.60 -10.75
CA ALA A 32 -4.17 2.45 -10.07
C ALA A 32 -4.05 3.94 -10.44
N GLU A 33 -2.87 4.41 -10.86
CA GLU A 33 -2.60 5.81 -11.20
C GLU A 33 -2.78 6.13 -12.70
N GLU A 34 -2.62 5.16 -13.61
CA GLU A 34 -2.53 5.40 -15.06
C GLU A 34 -3.89 5.43 -15.80
N ALA A 35 -5.03 5.41 -15.10
CA ALA A 35 -6.31 5.65 -15.74
C ALA A 35 -6.37 7.09 -16.33
N PRO A 36 -6.95 7.28 -17.54
CA PRO A 36 -6.98 8.60 -18.18
C PRO A 36 -7.73 9.61 -17.31
N ARG A 37 -7.00 10.62 -16.81
CA ARG A 37 -7.59 11.76 -16.09
C ARG A 37 -8.62 12.44 -17.01
N PRO A 38 -9.92 12.48 -16.67
CA PRO A 38 -10.86 13.27 -17.43
C PRO A 38 -10.49 14.75 -17.30
N ALA A 39 -10.23 15.39 -18.45
CA ALA A 39 -10.04 16.84 -18.49
C ALA A 39 -11.37 17.52 -18.08
N ASP A 40 -11.26 18.50 -17.18
CA ASP A 40 -12.31 19.42 -16.71
C ASP A 40 -13.42 18.89 -15.77
N GLU A 41 -13.07 18.50 -14.54
CA GLU A 41 -14.03 18.56 -13.41
C GLU A 41 -13.48 19.41 -12.24
N PRO A 42 -14.17 20.50 -11.82
CA PRO A 42 -13.76 21.31 -10.68
C PRO A 42 -14.22 20.61 -9.39
N GLY A 43 -13.37 19.72 -8.88
CA GLY A 43 -13.63 18.97 -7.65
C GLY A 43 -12.87 17.66 -7.66
N GLY A 44 -11.54 17.71 -7.72
CA GLY A 44 -10.67 16.53 -7.82
C GLY A 44 -10.91 15.56 -6.66
N ASN A 45 -11.57 14.44 -6.95
CA ASN A 45 -11.69 13.30 -6.05
C ASN A 45 -10.41 12.45 -6.20
N VAL A 46 -9.81 12.07 -5.08
CA VAL A 46 -8.36 11.80 -4.95
C VAL A 46 -7.90 10.48 -5.59
N TYR A 47 -8.77 9.66 -6.18
CA TYR A 47 -8.36 8.38 -6.78
C TYR A 47 -9.19 8.06 -8.03
N SER A 48 -8.71 8.46 -9.22
CA SER A 48 -9.32 8.02 -10.48
C SER A 48 -8.88 6.59 -10.79
N LEU A 49 -9.44 5.59 -10.10
CA LEU A 49 -9.26 4.15 -10.37
C LEU A 49 -9.97 3.70 -11.67
N GLY A 50 -9.99 4.56 -12.70
CA GLY A 50 -10.71 4.32 -13.94
C GLY A 50 -12.24 4.32 -13.78
N ARG A 51 -12.93 3.82 -14.82
CA ARG A 51 -14.40 3.74 -14.80
C ARG A 51 -14.87 2.67 -13.83
N ALA A 52 -15.82 3.03 -12.97
CA ALA A 52 -16.44 2.07 -12.05
C ALA A 52 -17.10 0.91 -12.80
N ARG A 53 -16.68 -0.32 -12.50
CA ARG A 53 -17.35 -1.56 -12.91
C ARG A 53 -18.31 -1.99 -11.81
N LYS A 54 -19.56 -2.29 -12.17
CA LYS A 54 -20.53 -2.83 -11.20
C LYS A 54 -20.13 -4.25 -10.80
N VAL A 55 -19.87 -4.43 -9.51
CA VAL A 55 -19.63 -5.73 -8.86
C VAL A 55 -20.71 -5.92 -7.79
N SER A 56 -21.26 -7.12 -7.67
CA SER A 56 -22.30 -7.42 -6.68
C SER A 56 -21.70 -8.17 -5.49
N VAL A 57 -21.88 -7.63 -4.28
CA VAL A 57 -21.44 -8.24 -3.02
C VAL A 57 -22.56 -8.18 -2.00
N SER A 58 -22.65 -9.19 -1.14
CA SER A 58 -23.59 -9.22 -0.03
C SER A 58 -22.93 -8.66 1.22
N LEU A 59 -23.61 -7.72 1.89
CA LEU A 59 -23.14 -7.09 3.12
C LEU A 59 -24.18 -7.29 4.24
N PRO A 60 -23.76 -7.40 5.51
CA PRO A 60 -24.68 -7.43 6.64
C PRO A 60 -25.59 -6.20 6.67
N GLU A 61 -26.89 -6.39 6.90
CA GLU A 61 -27.88 -5.30 6.90
C GLU A 61 -27.57 -4.21 7.94
N GLY A 62 -27.07 -4.62 9.11
CA GLY A 62 -26.64 -3.68 10.14
C GLY A 62 -25.49 -2.78 9.67
N LEU A 63 -24.56 -3.33 8.90
CA LEU A 63 -23.41 -2.59 8.37
C LEU A 63 -23.85 -1.60 7.28
N THR A 64 -24.69 -2.04 6.34
CA THR A 64 -25.17 -1.15 5.28
C THR A 64 -25.96 0.03 5.87
N THR A 65 -26.80 -0.23 6.87
CA THR A 65 -27.54 0.81 7.60
C THR A 65 -26.60 1.76 8.34
N ALA A 66 -25.58 1.25 9.05
CA ALA A 66 -24.63 2.07 9.78
C ALA A 66 -23.85 3.01 8.85
N VAL A 67 -23.37 2.50 7.71
CA VAL A 67 -22.67 3.31 6.72
C VAL A 67 -23.58 4.37 6.13
N GLN A 68 -24.80 4.02 5.69
CA GLN A 68 -25.76 4.98 5.13
C GLN A 68 -26.07 6.12 6.12
N ARG A 69 -26.20 5.81 7.42
CA ARG A 69 -26.40 6.83 8.47
C ARG A 69 -25.18 7.74 8.66
N ARG A 70 -23.97 7.22 8.47
CA ARG A 70 -22.71 7.96 8.61
C ARG A 70 -22.47 8.90 7.44
N VAL A 71 -22.66 8.44 6.21
CA VAL A 71 -22.23 9.17 5.00
C VAL A 71 -23.36 9.93 4.31
N GLY A 72 -24.62 9.59 4.58
CA GLY A 72 -25.77 10.22 3.96
C GLY A 72 -26.17 9.58 2.61
N LYS A 73 -27.13 10.21 1.93
CA LYS A 73 -27.69 9.72 0.67
C LYS A 73 -26.70 9.94 -0.47
N GLY A 74 -26.56 8.95 -1.36
CA GLY A 74 -25.69 9.03 -2.54
C GLY A 74 -24.22 8.68 -2.28
N GLU A 75 -23.76 8.79 -1.03
CA GLU A 75 -22.34 8.65 -0.69
C GLU A 75 -21.91 7.21 -0.38
N PHE A 76 -22.84 6.25 -0.34
CA PHE A 76 -22.53 4.86 0.02
C PHE A 76 -21.49 4.23 -0.90
N SER A 77 -21.62 4.44 -2.22
CA SER A 77 -20.66 3.87 -3.19
C SER A 77 -19.28 4.47 -3.01
N ARG A 78 -19.19 5.79 -2.81
CA ARG A 78 -17.91 6.48 -2.60
C ARG A 78 -17.22 5.98 -1.34
N TYR A 79 -17.96 5.87 -0.24
CA TYR A 79 -17.43 5.35 1.02
C TYR A 79 -16.87 3.94 0.86
N VAL A 80 -17.59 3.05 0.16
CA VAL A 80 -17.11 1.67 -0.06
C VAL A 80 -15.87 1.67 -0.95
N THR A 81 -15.84 2.47 -2.02
CA THR A 81 -14.65 2.58 -2.88
C THR A 81 -13.43 3.06 -2.09
N GLU A 82 -13.57 4.15 -1.32
CA GLU A 82 -12.49 4.71 -0.50
C GLU A 82 -12.02 3.70 0.57
N ALA A 83 -12.95 3.01 1.23
CA ALA A 83 -12.63 2.01 2.25
C ALA A 83 -11.89 0.81 1.67
N VAL A 84 -12.32 0.31 0.50
CA VAL A 84 -11.66 -0.82 -0.17
C VAL A 84 -10.28 -0.41 -0.70
N ALA A 85 -10.16 0.78 -1.30
CA ALA A 85 -8.88 1.29 -1.78
C ALA A 85 -7.89 1.45 -0.61
N ARG A 86 -8.33 2.02 0.51
CA ARG A 86 -7.49 2.17 1.71
C ARG A 86 -7.09 0.82 2.31
N GLN A 87 -8.01 -0.16 2.33
CA GLN A 87 -7.69 -1.49 2.82
C GLN A 87 -6.64 -2.17 1.93
N LEU A 88 -6.80 -2.09 0.61
CA LEU A 88 -5.84 -2.66 -0.33
C LEU A 88 -4.46 -2.02 -0.16
N GLU A 89 -4.38 -0.69 0.00
CA GLU A 89 -3.12 0.00 0.27
C GLU A 89 -2.45 -0.51 1.56
N LEU A 90 -3.22 -0.70 2.63
CA LEU A 90 -2.70 -1.25 3.90
C LEU A 90 -2.23 -2.70 3.76
N ASP A 91 -2.95 -3.52 3.00
CA ASP A 91 -2.56 -4.91 2.73
C ASP A 91 -1.23 -4.95 1.95
N LEU A 92 -1.09 -4.13 0.90
CA LEU A 92 0.14 -4.00 0.12
C LEU A 92 1.32 -3.48 0.96
N LEU A 93 1.07 -2.53 1.87
CA LEU A 93 2.09 -2.03 2.82
C LEU A 93 2.53 -3.13 3.80
N ALA A 94 1.60 -3.95 4.29
CA ALA A 94 1.93 -5.08 5.15
C ALA A 94 2.78 -6.12 4.40
N GLU A 95 2.39 -6.48 3.16
CA GLU A 95 3.16 -7.38 2.31
C GLU A 95 4.58 -6.85 2.05
N LEU A 96 4.72 -5.55 1.75
CA LEU A 96 6.02 -4.92 1.57
C LEU A 96 6.86 -4.97 2.86
N SER A 97 6.26 -4.69 4.01
CA SER A 97 6.94 -4.75 5.31
C SER A 97 7.47 -6.15 5.59
N GLU A 98 6.67 -7.18 5.37
CA GLU A 98 7.07 -8.58 5.55
C GLU A 98 8.24 -8.96 4.62
N LEU A 99 8.21 -8.49 3.36
CA LEU A 99 9.30 -8.72 2.41
C LEU A 99 10.61 -8.09 2.87
N LEU A 100 10.57 -6.83 3.34
CA LEU A 100 11.75 -6.12 3.81
C LEU A 100 12.33 -6.76 5.08
N GLU A 101 11.47 -7.17 6.01
CA GLU A 101 11.91 -7.87 7.23
C GLU A 101 12.52 -9.24 6.91
N ALA A 102 11.97 -9.98 5.94
CA ALA A 102 12.52 -11.26 5.51
C ALA A 102 13.92 -11.13 4.89
N GLU A 103 14.19 -10.04 4.16
CA GLU A 103 15.48 -9.82 3.51
C GLU A 103 16.52 -9.20 4.44
N HIS A 104 16.14 -8.18 5.21
CA HIS A 104 17.07 -7.38 5.99
C HIS A 104 17.02 -7.66 7.49
N GLY A 105 16.06 -8.44 7.95
CA GLY A 105 15.76 -8.61 9.37
C GLY A 105 14.91 -7.46 9.95
N PRO A 106 14.52 -7.56 11.22
CA PRO A 106 13.72 -6.54 11.89
C PRO A 106 14.50 -5.23 12.03
N VAL A 107 13.80 -4.10 11.98
CA VAL A 107 14.39 -2.77 12.16
C VAL A 107 14.91 -2.63 13.60
N PRO A 108 16.21 -2.31 13.81
CA PRO A 108 16.74 -2.01 15.14
C PRO A 108 16.05 -0.82 15.82
N GLU A 109 15.74 -0.97 17.11
CA GLU A 109 15.06 0.04 17.94
C GLU A 109 15.80 1.40 17.99
N GLU A 110 17.12 1.37 17.87
CA GLU A 110 17.96 2.57 17.81
C GLU A 110 17.60 3.47 16.61
N TYR A 111 17.29 2.88 15.45
CA TYR A 111 16.88 3.64 14.28
C TYR A 111 15.44 4.15 14.38
N VAL A 112 14.56 3.41 15.06
CA VAL A 112 13.18 3.86 15.32
C VAL A 112 13.19 5.09 16.23
N THR A 113 14.01 5.06 17.28
CA THR A 113 14.19 6.19 18.20
C THR A 113 14.76 7.40 17.47
N GLU A 114 15.83 7.21 16.68
CA GLU A 114 16.44 8.29 15.88
C GLU A 114 15.42 8.91 14.89
N ALA A 115 14.61 8.08 14.23
CA ALA A 115 13.57 8.55 13.32
C ALA A 115 12.47 9.34 14.04
N GLY A 116 12.06 8.91 15.23
CA GLY A 116 11.11 9.64 16.07
C GLY A 116 11.63 11.02 16.48
N ASP A 117 12.89 11.11 16.90
CA ASP A 117 13.54 12.37 17.23
C ASP A 117 13.67 13.31 16.02
N ALA A 118 13.85 12.74 14.81
CA ALA A 118 13.95 13.49 13.57
C ALA A 118 12.60 13.98 13.03
N TRP A 119 11.47 13.38 13.45
CA TRP A 119 10.12 13.73 13.00
C TRP A 119 9.19 14.10 14.17
N PRO A 120 9.38 15.29 14.77
CA PRO A 120 8.68 15.68 16.00
C PRO A 120 7.16 15.91 15.84
N ASP A 121 6.63 15.92 14.61
CA ASP A 121 5.18 16.09 14.34
C ASP A 121 4.40 14.75 14.38
N GLY A 122 5.03 13.65 14.79
CA GLY A 122 4.48 12.29 14.74
C GLY A 122 3.72 11.80 15.98
N GLU A 123 3.58 12.61 17.05
CA GLU A 123 2.84 12.27 18.28
C GLU A 123 1.37 12.70 18.28
#